data_AF-F5YAT0-F1
#
_entry.id   AF-F5YAT0-F1
#
_cell.length_a   1.000
_cell.length_b   1.000
_cell.length_c   1.000
_cell.angle_alpha   90.00
_cell.angle_beta   90.00
_cell.angle_gamma   90.00
#
_symmetry.space_group_name_H-M   'P 1'
#
loop_
_entity.id
_entity.type
_entity.pdbx_description
1 polymer ?
#
loop_
_entity_poly.entity_id
_entity_poly.type
_entity_poly.pdbx_seq_one_letter_code
_entity_poly.pdbx_strand_id
1 'polypeptide(L)'
;MISSIEEGQREVKDRLISLVCFVFGANEHWIKTGKGTMFDTPKNERLERIIYHFNNLDENSQDFVLQHLDLLIKYREKEGIK
;
A
#
# COMPACT_ATOMS: atom_id res chain seq x y z
N MET A 1 -11.30 26.25 -16.75
CA MET A 1 -12.16 25.05 -16.98
C MET A 1 -11.80 23.93 -16.02
N ILE A 2 -10.51 23.63 -15.81
CA ILE A 2 -10.02 22.77 -14.71
C ILE A 2 -9.70 23.59 -13.43
N SER A 3 -9.13 24.80 -13.58
CA SER A 3 -8.83 25.71 -12.46
C SER A 3 -10.02 25.99 -11.55
N SER A 4 -11.20 26.25 -12.13
CA SER A 4 -12.43 26.45 -11.37
C SER A 4 -12.89 25.20 -10.60
N ILE A 5 -12.48 24.01 -11.02
CA ILE A 5 -12.73 22.76 -10.29
C ILE A 5 -11.74 22.65 -9.12
N GLU A 6 -10.46 22.95 -9.37
CA GLU A 6 -9.40 22.94 -8.35
C GLU A 6 -9.61 24.00 -7.25
N GLU A 7 -10.18 25.15 -7.62
CA GLU A 7 -10.57 26.24 -6.71
C GLU A 7 -11.92 25.96 -5.99
N GLY A 8 -12.55 24.81 -6.24
CA GLY A 8 -13.85 24.44 -5.65
C GLY A 8 -15.05 25.25 -6.17
N GLN A 9 -14.85 26.12 -7.16
CA GLN A 9 -15.91 26.91 -7.79
C GLN A 9 -16.88 26.06 -8.63
N ARG A 10 -16.49 24.83 -8.96
CA ARG A 10 -17.30 23.89 -9.74
C ARG A 10 -17.14 22.47 -9.18
N GLU A 11 -18.26 21.78 -9.03
CA GLU A 11 -18.26 20.36 -8.64
C GLU A 11 -17.53 19.47 -9.66
N VAL A 12 -16.79 18.51 -9.13
CA VAL A 12 -16.16 17.43 -9.88
C VAL A 12 -17.26 16.44 -10.30
N LYS A 13 -17.39 16.20 -11.60
CA LYS A 13 -18.32 15.19 -12.12
C LYS A 13 -17.79 13.78 -11.91
N ASP A 14 -18.66 12.81 -11.65
CA ASP A 14 -18.29 11.39 -11.49
C ASP A 14 -17.43 10.87 -12.65
N ARG A 15 -17.73 11.25 -13.90
CA ARG A 15 -16.92 10.85 -15.06
C ARG A 15 -15.45 11.29 -14.97
N LEU A 16 -15.20 12.46 -14.39
CA LEU A 16 -13.83 12.94 -14.17
C LEU A 16 -13.16 12.18 -13.03
N ILE A 17 -13.90 11.88 -11.95
CA ILE A 17 -13.42 11.04 -10.85
C ILE A 17 -13.01 9.66 -11.38
N SER A 18 -13.88 8.98 -12.12
CA SER A 18 -13.57 7.67 -12.70
C SER A 18 -12.36 7.70 -13.64
N LEU A 19 -12.19 8.77 -14.42
CA LEU A 19 -11.03 8.94 -15.29
C LEU A 19 -9.74 9.10 -14.48
N VAL A 20 -9.76 9.90 -13.40
CA VAL A 20 -8.62 10.07 -12.51
C VAL A 20 -8.26 8.75 -11.83
N CYS A 21 -9.25 8.02 -11.32
CA CYS A 21 -9.03 6.69 -10.74
C CYS A 21 -8.38 5.73 -11.75
N PHE A 22 -8.87 5.70 -12.99
CA PHE A 22 -8.35 4.82 -14.03
C PHE A 22 -6.92 5.17 -14.47
N VAL A 23 -6.63 6.46 -14.65
CA VAL A 23 -5.32 6.92 -15.17
C VAL A 23 -4.23 6.90 -14.10
N PHE A 24 -4.58 7.25 -12.85
CA PHE A 24 -3.61 7.48 -11.79
C PHE A 24 -3.67 6.45 -10.66
N GLY A 25 -4.63 5.51 -10.69
CA GLY A 25 -4.80 4.51 -9.63
C GLY A 25 -5.26 5.11 -8.29
N ALA A 26 -5.83 6.32 -8.31
CA ALA A 26 -6.34 6.98 -7.13
C ALA A 26 -7.64 6.31 -6.63
N ASN A 27 -7.82 6.26 -5.32
CA ASN A 27 -9.00 5.66 -4.69
C ASN A 27 -10.21 6.62 -4.77
N GLU A 28 -11.34 6.14 -5.31
CA GLU A 28 -12.54 6.96 -5.48
C GLU A 28 -13.14 7.44 -4.15
N HIS A 29 -13.09 6.60 -3.10
CA HIS A 29 -13.58 6.99 -1.78
C HIS A 29 -12.75 8.13 -1.21
N TRP A 30 -11.43 8.10 -1.40
CA TRP A 30 -10.54 9.18 -1.00
C TRP A 30 -10.83 10.47 -1.79
N ILE A 31 -11.01 10.40 -3.12
CA ILE A 31 -11.33 11.59 -3.93
C ILE A 31 -12.65 12.25 -3.48
N LYS A 32 -13.67 11.45 -3.16
CA LYS A 32 -15.00 11.97 -2.80
C LYS A 32 -15.11 12.47 -1.36
N THR A 33 -14.35 11.90 -0.44
CA THR A 33 -14.55 12.12 1.01
C THR A 33 -13.34 12.66 1.74
N GLY A 34 -12.15 12.62 1.11
CA GLY A 34 -10.87 12.88 1.76
C GLY A 34 -10.45 11.83 2.80
N LYS A 35 -11.19 10.72 2.94
CA LYS A 35 -10.91 9.66 3.93
C LYS A 35 -10.22 8.47 3.29
N GLY A 36 -9.39 7.77 4.07
CA GLY A 36 -8.61 6.62 3.59
C GLY A 36 -7.30 7.03 2.91
N THR A 37 -6.74 6.13 2.10
CA THR A 37 -5.49 6.38 1.37
C THR A 37 -5.77 6.89 -0.05
N MET A 38 -4.96 7.84 -0.51
CA MET A 38 -5.08 8.42 -1.85
C MET A 38 -4.88 7.38 -2.95
N PHE A 39 -3.92 6.48 -2.74
CA PHE A 39 -3.68 5.33 -3.60
C PHE A 39 -3.98 4.07 -2.80
N ASP A 40 -4.50 3.05 -3.47
CA ASP A 40 -4.45 1.72 -2.90
C ASP A 40 -2.98 1.32 -2.80
N THR A 41 -2.53 0.90 -1.62
CA THR A 41 -1.18 0.38 -1.46
C THR A 41 -1.01 -0.76 -2.47
N PRO A 42 -0.02 -0.70 -3.39
CA PRO A 42 0.17 -1.77 -4.35
C PRO A 42 0.26 -3.08 -3.57
N LYS A 43 -0.66 -4.00 -3.86
CA LYS A 43 -0.70 -5.30 -3.20
C LYS A 43 0.66 -5.95 -3.37
N ASN A 44 1.45 -5.97 -2.31
CA ASN A 44 2.71 -6.66 -2.33
C ASN A 44 2.38 -8.14 -2.12
N GLU A 45 2.11 -8.85 -3.22
CA GLU A 45 1.72 -10.26 -3.19
C GLU A 45 2.69 -11.13 -2.39
N ARG A 46 3.98 -10.76 -2.38
CA ARG A 46 4.99 -11.45 -1.55
C ARG A 46 4.76 -11.19 -0.06
N LEU A 47 4.53 -9.94 0.34
CA LEU A 47 4.23 -9.59 1.72
C LEU A 47 2.92 -10.22 2.20
N GLU A 48 1.86 -10.14 1.39
CA GLU A 48 0.56 -10.75 1.70
C GLU A 48 0.69 -12.26 1.89
N ARG A 49 1.46 -12.94 1.04
CA ARG A 49 1.73 -14.37 1.17
C ARG A 49 2.54 -14.70 2.43
N ILE A 50 3.50 -13.85 2.80
CA ILE A 50 4.25 -14.00 4.06
C ILE A 50 3.31 -13.87 5.25
N ILE A 51 2.49 -12.82 5.30
CA ILE A 51 1.51 -12.59 6.37
C ILE A 51 0.55 -13.76 6.49
N TYR A 52 0.01 -14.23 5.36
CA TYR A 52 -0.90 -15.38 5.34
C TYR A 52 -0.24 -16.63 5.94
N HIS A 53 0.95 -17.02 5.47
CA HIS A 53 1.61 -18.21 5.99
C HIS A 53 2.01 -18.05 7.46
N PHE A 54 2.52 -16.89 7.86
CA PHE A 54 2.96 -16.62 9.23
C PHE A 54 1.80 -16.72 10.23
N ASN A 55 0.62 -16.19 9.88
CA ASN A 55 -0.57 -16.27 10.74
C ASN A 55 -1.14 -17.69 10.90
N ASN A 56 -0.76 -18.63 10.02
CA ASN A 56 -1.18 -20.03 10.10
C ASN A 56 -0.20 -20.92 10.89
N LEU A 57 0.88 -20.35 11.43
CA LEU A 57 1.86 -21.05 12.26
C LEU A 57 1.52 -20.94 13.75
N ASP A 58 2.03 -21.88 14.55
CA ASP A 58 2.01 -21.76 16.00
C ASP A 58 3.09 -20.77 16.50
N GLU A 59 2.99 -20.36 17.77
CA GLU A 59 3.87 -19.35 18.37
C GLU A 59 5.36 -19.73 18.27
N ASN A 60 5.70 -21.00 18.53
CA ASN A 60 7.07 -21.49 18.41
C ASN A 60 7.62 -21.37 16.98
N SER A 61 6.81 -21.69 15.97
CA SER A 61 7.21 -21.59 14.56
C SER A 61 7.29 -20.13 14.10
N GLN A 62 6.43 -19.26 14.62
CA GLN A 62 6.52 -17.82 14.38
C GLN A 62 7.83 -17.25 14.91
N ASP A 63 8.19 -17.58 16.16
CA ASP A 63 9.46 -17.17 16.77
C ASP A 63 10.66 -17.67 15.96
N PHE A 64 10.60 -18.91 15.48
CA PHE A 64 11.64 -19.47 14.63
C PHE A 64 11.83 -18.69 13.33
N VAL A 65 10.73 -18.32 12.65
CA VAL A 65 10.77 -17.51 11.43
C VAL A 65 11.38 -16.13 11.72
N LEU A 66 11.00 -15.48 12.82
CA LEU A 66 11.53 -14.17 13.21
C LEU A 66 13.04 -14.24 13.48
N GLN A 67 13.51 -15.22 14.24
CA GLN A 67 14.94 -15.41 14.51
C GLN A 67 15.75 -15.58 13.21
N HIS A 68 15.22 -16.33 12.24
CA HIS A 68 15.90 -16.52 10.95
C HIS A 68 15.94 -15.24 10.13
N LEU A 69 14.85 -14.46 10.11
CA LEU A 69 14.82 -13.16 9.44
C LEU A 69 15.84 -12.20 10.05
N ASP A 70 15.93 -12.13 11.39
CA ASP A 70 16.90 -11.29 12.09
C ASP A 70 18.35 -11.68 11.74
N LEU A 71 18.63 -12.97 11.69
CA LEU A 71 19.94 -13.47 11.27
C LEU A 71 20.27 -13.04 9.83
N LEU A 72 19.33 -13.19 8.90
CA LEU A 72 19.53 -12.80 7.50
C LEU A 72 19.80 -11.29 7.35
N ILE A 73 19.08 -10.46 8.10
CA ILE A 73 19.29 -9.01 8.12
C ILE A 73 20.69 -8.70 8.65
N LYS A 74 21.07 -9.30 9.79
CA LYS A 74 22.39 -9.13 10.39
C LYS A 74 23.53 -9.56 9.46
N TYR A 75 23.35 -10.66 8.71
CA TYR A 75 24.32 -11.09 7.70
C TYR A 75 24.46 -10.04 6.58
N ARG A 76 23.36 -9.47 6.08
CA ARG A 76 23.40 -8.42 5.06
C ARG A 76 24.14 -7.17 5.55
N GLU A 77 23.88 -6.75 6.78
CA GLU A 77 24.54 -5.58 7.39
C GLU A 77 26.05 -5.80 7.56
N LYS A 78 26.45 -7.03 7.92
CA LYS A 78 27.87 -7.39 8.08
C LYS A 78 28.63 -7.48 6.74
N GLU A 79 27.95 -7.88 5.67
CA GLU A 79 28.53 -8.02 4.33
C GLU A 79 28.65 -6.68 3.58
N GLY A 80 28.16 -5.56 4.12
CA GLY A 80 28.36 -4.22 3.54
C GLY A 80 27.71 -4.00 2.17
N ILE A 81 26.78 -4.87 1.75
CA ILE A 81 26.04 -4.73 0.49
C ILE A 81 24.86 -3.79 0.77
N LYS A 82 25.10 -2.49 0.57
CA LYS A 82 24.06 -1.45 0.44
C LYS A 82 23.28 -1.62 -0.85
#